data_AF-A0A2W5SZV7-F1
#
_entry.id   AF-A0A2W5SZV7-F1
#
_cell.length_a   1.000
_cell.length_b   1.000
_cell.length_c   1.000
_cell.angle_alpha   90.00
_cell.angle_beta   90.00
_cell.angle_gamma   90.00
#
_symmetry.space_group_name_H-M   'P 1'
#
loop_
_entity.id
_entity.type
_entity.pdbx_description
1 polymer ?
#
loop_
_entity_poly.entity_id
_entity_poly.type
_entity_poly.pdbx_seq_one_letter_code
_entity_poly.pdbx_strand_id
1 'polypeptide(L)'
;MAPASSAVTWSAATSLTTSRGFLSSARAGRAKSNSSDAATRMGRTVVRSGNGAMVELDDAGFLATSRASARGVRSAHTVISGGGVVRAPAPVHDERVMNERTHAWLRVRLEALDEPRPPLELIHAVIQHAMTSKNGVAWERLRGEAVSTHVFAVTHDAGVTVGVGQARGSKLLEVVWPSLAGWNPEAARRWAHEAADDRLTLALPPDDAAALLEAVRASPDDDQPRLVFADWLLERGDVHGELIRLQLQEAEGPLPKHAQQRVKAILAADGARIAGALAPYVDEPPFHRGFVERVRMTPEAFTRDGARFFAKYPLRTWVVDDEVLGARAVKHIATAPGLGRVWRMELTQGAERSPLAGLARGRFSGLHALGFRGCGHSGEDWFELFSKLDAPELEHVDFAASYSHPLLLLGLATNPKLTKLSRIDDWALEDLGHEARDTFAAAARALAANRPALKTLILSRSGAHDDEALHPLFAPSSCVELEVFDLDGAGLSDASLRAWQRGGRLGRLKSLSIRDAHFTPQAVAAFIAAGVPPKLEALSLTTHDELRWNSDGIGLIYEALLALPSTTPLKHLSLPPVRRGYDRLWQRVSQRFEVTA
;
A
#
# COMPACT_ATOMS: atom_id res chain seq x y z
N MET A 1 35.54 -29.77 -49.61
CA MET A 1 35.81 -30.43 -48.31
C MET A 1 35.54 -29.41 -47.21
N ALA A 2 34.47 -29.64 -46.47
CA ALA A 2 34.20 -29.05 -45.16
C ALA A 2 34.08 -30.23 -44.18
N PRO A 3 34.39 -30.07 -42.89
CA PRO A 3 33.86 -30.95 -41.87
C PRO A 3 32.88 -30.24 -40.94
N ALA A 4 31.99 -31.08 -40.41
CA ALA A 4 30.73 -30.78 -39.76
C ALA A 4 30.84 -30.45 -38.26
N SER A 5 29.70 -29.95 -37.79
CA SER A 5 29.20 -29.75 -36.44
C SER A 5 29.51 -30.81 -35.38
N SER A 6 29.55 -30.38 -34.12
CA SER A 6 28.75 -31.00 -33.05
C SER A 6 28.28 -29.93 -32.05
N ALA A 7 26.97 -29.70 -32.03
CA ALA A 7 26.27 -28.93 -31.02
C ALA A 7 25.95 -29.87 -29.84
N VAL A 8 26.29 -29.46 -28.62
CA VAL A 8 25.88 -30.12 -27.39
C VAL A 8 24.78 -29.28 -26.76
N THR A 9 23.58 -29.86 -26.73
CA THR A 9 22.37 -29.35 -26.10
C THR A 9 22.50 -29.37 -24.57
N TRP A 10 22.29 -28.24 -23.91
CA TRP A 10 22.02 -28.17 -22.48
C TRP A 10 20.51 -28.17 -22.23
N SER A 11 20.07 -29.15 -21.44
CA SER A 11 18.69 -29.29 -20.96
C SER A 11 18.49 -28.40 -19.74
N ALA A 12 17.72 -27.32 -19.88
CA ALA A 12 17.21 -26.54 -18.75
C ALA A 12 15.78 -26.98 -18.46
N ALA A 13 15.60 -27.82 -17.44
CA ALA A 13 14.29 -28.15 -16.91
C ALA A 13 13.77 -26.95 -16.09
N THR A 14 12.83 -26.19 -16.66
CA THR A 14 12.06 -25.19 -15.93
C THR A 14 10.59 -25.61 -15.98
N SER A 15 10.04 -26.04 -14.85
CA SER A 15 8.61 -26.31 -14.69
C SER A 15 7.85 -24.99 -14.53
N LEU A 16 7.38 -24.42 -15.64
CA LEU A 16 6.36 -23.39 -15.68
C LEU A 16 5.04 -24.02 -16.13
N THR A 17 4.11 -24.19 -15.21
CA THR A 17 2.71 -24.50 -15.51
C THR A 17 2.02 -23.24 -16.06
N THR A 18 1.98 -23.11 -17.38
CA THR A 18 1.06 -22.23 -18.11
C THR A 18 -0.11 -23.04 -18.66
N SER A 19 -1.32 -22.77 -18.19
CA SER A 19 -2.55 -23.25 -18.82
C SER A 19 -2.88 -22.40 -20.04
N ARG A 20 -2.84 -23.04 -21.22
CA ARG A 20 -3.31 -22.52 -22.51
C ARG A 20 -4.83 -22.36 -22.54
N GLY A 21 -5.31 -21.28 -23.15
CA GLY A 21 -6.67 -21.11 -23.66
C GLY A 21 -6.63 -20.55 -25.09
N PHE A 22 -7.16 -21.32 -26.04
CA PHE A 22 -7.03 -21.23 -27.49
C PHE A 22 -7.51 -19.93 -28.17
N LEU A 23 -6.79 -19.53 -29.24
CA LEU A 23 -7.30 -18.71 -30.36
C LEU A 23 -7.58 -19.60 -31.58
N SER A 24 -8.79 -19.47 -32.15
CA SER A 24 -9.22 -19.93 -33.49
C SER A 24 -10.65 -19.41 -33.67
N SER A 25 -11.13 -18.78 -34.74
CA SER A 25 -10.62 -18.41 -36.06
C SER A 25 -11.61 -17.37 -36.61
N ALA A 26 -11.13 -16.22 -37.11
CA ALA A 26 -11.97 -15.22 -37.75
C ALA A 26 -12.18 -15.57 -39.23
N ARG A 27 -13.44 -15.66 -39.66
CA ARG A 27 -13.84 -15.71 -41.09
C ARG A 27 -14.40 -14.35 -41.48
N ALA A 28 -13.97 -13.89 -42.65
CA ALA A 28 -14.28 -12.60 -43.25
C ALA A 28 -15.78 -12.41 -43.60
N GLY A 29 -16.23 -11.16 -43.52
CA GLY A 29 -17.50 -10.69 -44.09
C GLY A 29 -17.50 -9.17 -44.25
N ARG A 30 -17.43 -8.70 -45.50
CA ARG A 30 -17.54 -7.29 -45.93
C ARG A 30 -18.98 -6.76 -45.83
N ALA A 31 -19.14 -5.48 -45.44
CA ALA A 31 -20.10 -4.50 -45.99
C ALA A 31 -19.78 -3.11 -45.38
N LYS A 32 -19.14 -2.18 -46.10
CA LYS A 32 -19.68 -1.08 -46.92
C LYS A 32 -20.71 -0.14 -46.26
N SER A 33 -20.24 1.09 -45.99
CA SER A 33 -20.83 2.42 -46.25
C SER A 33 -22.22 2.80 -45.69
N ASN A 34 -22.28 3.86 -44.88
CA ASN A 34 -22.71 5.20 -45.37
C ASN A 34 -22.59 6.29 -44.30
N SER A 35 -22.21 7.47 -44.78
CA SER A 35 -22.26 8.78 -44.13
C SER A 35 -23.67 9.38 -44.12
N SER A 36 -24.01 10.15 -43.09
CA SER A 36 -24.81 11.39 -43.25
C SER A 36 -24.81 12.23 -41.97
N ASP A 37 -24.55 13.52 -42.18
CA ASP A 37 -24.67 14.63 -41.24
C ASP A 37 -26.08 14.88 -40.67
N ALA A 38 -26.10 15.62 -39.56
CA ALA A 38 -26.94 16.80 -39.28
C ALA A 38 -27.94 16.75 -38.10
N ALA A 39 -27.87 17.85 -37.34
CA ALA A 39 -28.95 18.62 -36.72
C ALA A 39 -29.40 18.32 -35.28
N THR A 40 -28.98 19.24 -34.42
CA THR A 40 -29.65 19.79 -33.23
C THR A 40 -31.19 19.82 -33.32
N ARG A 41 -31.88 19.23 -32.34
CA ARG A 41 -33.26 19.61 -32.00
C ARG A 41 -33.58 19.31 -30.53
N MET A 42 -34.02 20.35 -29.82
CA MET A 42 -34.73 20.24 -28.54
C MET A 42 -35.92 19.29 -28.68
N GLY A 43 -36.13 18.41 -27.70
CA GLY A 43 -37.28 17.51 -27.69
C GLY A 43 -37.48 16.84 -26.35
N ARG A 44 -38.41 17.41 -25.55
CA ARG A 44 -39.03 16.81 -24.37
C ARG A 44 -39.46 15.37 -24.66
N THR A 45 -39.04 14.42 -23.83
CA THR A 45 -39.59 13.05 -23.85
C THR A 45 -40.75 12.98 -22.87
N VAL A 46 -41.96 12.79 -23.39
CA VAL A 46 -43.17 12.49 -22.63
C VAL A 46 -43.26 10.98 -22.45
N VAL A 47 -43.25 10.49 -21.22
CA VAL A 47 -43.62 9.11 -20.89
C VAL A 47 -44.89 9.12 -20.05
N ARG A 48 -45.96 8.53 -20.61
CA ARG A 48 -47.24 8.30 -19.94
C ARG A 48 -47.10 7.16 -18.93
N SER A 49 -47.39 7.44 -17.66
CA SER A 49 -47.69 6.44 -16.64
C SER A 49 -49.21 6.30 -16.49
N GLY A 50 -49.71 5.06 -16.53
CA GLY A 50 -51.12 4.73 -16.37
C GLY A 50 -51.57 4.89 -14.94
N ASN A 51 -52.03 6.09 -14.58
CA ASN A 51 -53.07 6.39 -13.61
C ASN A 51 -53.24 7.92 -13.57
N GLY A 52 -54.28 8.41 -14.25
CA GLY A 52 -54.45 9.83 -14.58
C GLY A 52 -54.66 10.78 -13.40
N ALA A 53 -53.58 11.36 -12.90
CA ALA A 53 -53.57 12.62 -12.15
C ALA A 53 -52.49 13.55 -12.71
N MET A 54 -52.86 14.78 -13.07
CA MET A 54 -51.90 15.82 -13.48
C MET A 54 -51.22 16.40 -12.24
N VAL A 55 -49.89 16.48 -12.27
CA VAL A 55 -49.10 17.32 -11.37
C VAL A 55 -48.21 18.20 -12.24
N GLU A 56 -48.48 19.51 -12.26
CA GLU A 56 -47.53 20.51 -12.72
C GLU A 56 -46.39 20.59 -11.70
N LEU A 57 -45.16 20.42 -12.16
CA LEU A 57 -43.95 20.76 -11.41
C LEU A 57 -43.55 22.16 -11.84
N ASP A 58 -43.53 23.09 -10.90
CA ASP A 58 -42.88 24.39 -11.07
C ASP A 58 -41.60 24.43 -10.23
N ASP A 59 -40.57 25.09 -10.76
CA ASP A 59 -39.19 25.13 -10.25
C ASP A 59 -39.05 26.03 -9.01
N ALA A 60 -39.77 25.72 -7.93
CA ALA A 60 -39.51 26.23 -6.57
C ALA A 60 -40.49 25.54 -5.60
N GLY A 61 -40.07 24.45 -4.97
CA GLY A 61 -40.93 23.63 -4.10
C GLY A 61 -41.41 24.31 -2.82
N PHE A 62 -42.53 25.04 -2.89
CA PHE A 62 -43.32 25.46 -1.73
C PHE A 62 -44.82 25.18 -1.97
N LEU A 63 -45.46 24.42 -1.06
CA LEU A 63 -46.92 24.24 -1.05
C LEU A 63 -47.56 25.06 0.09
N ALA A 64 -48.52 25.88 -0.32
CA ALA A 64 -49.40 26.68 0.53
C ALA A 64 -50.48 25.83 1.23
N THR A 65 -50.81 26.17 2.46
CA THR A 65 -51.84 25.51 3.28
C THR A 65 -53.26 25.96 2.93
N SER A 66 -54.23 25.05 2.90
CA SER A 66 -55.66 25.38 3.03
C SER A 66 -56.36 24.51 4.09
N ARG A 67 -57.31 25.13 4.81
CA ARG A 67 -58.08 24.58 5.95
C ARG A 67 -59.32 23.83 5.48
N ALA A 68 -59.66 22.71 6.13
CA ALA A 68 -61.04 22.26 6.31
C ALA A 68 -61.19 21.39 7.58
N SER A 69 -62.30 21.59 8.29
CA SER A 69 -62.69 20.98 9.56
C SER A 69 -63.68 19.83 9.36
N ALA A 70 -63.63 18.77 10.18
CA ALA A 70 -64.82 18.13 10.80
C ALA A 70 -64.46 16.97 11.73
N ARG A 71 -65.36 16.73 12.70
CA ARG A 71 -65.24 15.98 13.95
C ARG A 71 -65.50 14.47 13.82
N GLY A 72 -64.97 13.70 14.77
CA GLY A 72 -65.43 12.35 15.12
C GLY A 72 -64.50 11.66 16.13
N VAL A 73 -64.88 11.66 17.42
CA VAL A 73 -64.14 10.99 18.51
C VAL A 73 -64.48 9.50 18.51
N ARG A 74 -63.50 8.62 18.29
CA ARG A 74 -63.39 7.29 18.92
C ARG A 74 -61.92 6.93 19.14
N SER A 75 -61.67 6.40 20.32
CA SER A 75 -60.40 5.98 20.92
C SER A 75 -59.58 5.00 20.06
N ALA A 76 -58.44 5.48 19.58
CA ALA A 76 -57.25 4.72 19.21
C ALA A 76 -56.06 5.70 19.17
N HIS A 77 -54.88 5.28 19.61
CA HIS A 77 -53.66 6.09 19.50
C HIS A 77 -53.32 6.29 18.01
N THR A 78 -53.80 7.39 17.43
CA THR A 78 -53.54 7.77 16.04
C THR A 78 -52.43 8.82 16.00
N VAL A 79 -51.26 8.39 15.54
CA VAL A 79 -50.17 9.26 15.12
C VAL A 79 -50.60 9.95 13.83
N ILE A 80 -50.79 11.28 13.87
CA ILE A 80 -51.03 12.08 12.66
C ILE A 80 -49.67 12.62 12.21
N SER A 81 -49.00 11.87 11.34
CA SER A 81 -47.93 12.40 10.50
C SER A 81 -48.53 13.19 9.34
N GLY A 82 -47.92 14.34 9.04
CA GLY A 82 -48.14 14.99 7.75
C GLY A 82 -47.49 14.14 6.67
N GLY A 83 -48.28 13.26 6.05
CA GLY A 83 -47.91 12.46 4.88
C GLY A 83 -47.48 11.03 5.19
N GLY A 84 -48.38 10.08 4.90
CA GLY A 84 -48.05 8.66 4.65
C GLY A 84 -47.78 7.81 5.89
N VAL A 85 -48.60 6.78 6.09
CA VAL A 85 -48.34 5.71 7.06
C VAL A 85 -47.16 4.89 6.54
N VAL A 86 -45.97 5.12 7.11
CA VAL A 86 -44.82 4.21 6.98
C VAL A 86 -44.70 3.47 8.32
N ARG A 87 -44.70 2.14 8.25
CA ARG A 87 -44.44 1.25 9.38
C ARG A 87 -43.06 1.63 9.95
N ALA A 88 -42.99 2.03 11.22
CA ALA A 88 -41.72 2.37 11.86
C ALA A 88 -40.74 1.18 11.74
N PRO A 89 -39.51 1.38 11.22
CA PRO A 89 -38.48 0.36 11.36
C PRO A 89 -38.19 0.15 12.85
N ALA A 90 -37.82 -1.09 13.23
CA ALA A 90 -37.43 -1.39 14.60
C ALA A 90 -36.30 -0.45 15.04
N PRO A 91 -36.29 0.06 16.28
CA PRO A 91 -35.22 0.91 16.76
C PRO A 91 -33.91 0.11 16.78
N VAL A 92 -32.97 0.50 15.91
CA VAL A 92 -31.59 0.03 15.99
C VAL A 92 -30.94 0.88 17.08
N HIS A 93 -30.75 0.30 18.27
CA HIS A 93 -29.97 0.93 19.34
C HIS A 93 -28.52 1.09 18.87
N ASP A 94 -28.14 2.31 18.50
CA ASP A 94 -26.75 2.66 18.25
C ASP A 94 -26.11 3.10 19.58
N GLU A 95 -25.44 2.15 20.25
CA GLU A 95 -24.75 2.36 21.54
C GLU A 95 -23.67 3.46 21.47
N ARG A 96 -23.23 3.88 20.27
CA ARG A 96 -22.19 4.91 20.09
C ARG A 96 -22.74 6.34 20.19
N VAL A 97 -24.01 6.56 19.80
CA VAL A 97 -24.73 7.85 19.92
C VAL A 97 -25.33 8.02 21.32
N MET A 98 -25.85 6.91 21.87
CA MET A 98 -26.44 6.83 23.21
C MET A 98 -25.42 6.31 24.23
N ASN A 99 -24.28 6.99 24.34
CA ASN A 99 -23.26 6.66 25.33
C ASN A 99 -23.65 7.13 26.75
N GLU A 100 -22.85 6.77 27.77
CA GLU A 100 -23.12 7.13 29.16
C GLU A 100 -23.29 8.63 29.39
N ARG A 101 -22.56 9.48 28.64
CA ARG A 101 -22.66 10.95 28.73
C ARG A 101 -24.00 11.45 28.18
N THR A 102 -24.45 10.91 27.04
CA THR A 102 -25.75 11.23 26.45
C THR A 102 -26.89 10.80 27.39
N HIS A 103 -26.81 9.59 27.95
CA HIS A 103 -27.78 9.10 28.92
C HIS A 103 -27.79 9.92 30.21
N ALA A 104 -26.62 10.34 30.71
CA ALA A 104 -26.52 11.19 31.89
C ALA A 104 -27.15 12.57 31.67
N TRP A 105 -26.86 13.21 30.53
CA TRP A 105 -27.47 14.50 30.19
C TRP A 105 -28.98 14.38 29.99
N LEU A 106 -29.45 13.37 29.25
CA LEU A 106 -30.88 13.15 29.03
C LEU A 106 -31.62 12.89 30.35
N ARG A 107 -31.03 12.14 31.28
CA ARG A 107 -31.62 11.92 32.60
C ARG A 107 -31.84 13.24 33.34
N VAL A 108 -30.79 14.04 33.48
CA VAL A 108 -30.86 15.36 34.14
C VAL A 108 -31.85 16.28 33.43
N ARG A 109 -31.83 16.30 32.09
CA ARG A 109 -32.71 17.16 31.30
C ARG A 109 -34.17 16.77 31.42
N LEU A 110 -34.50 15.49 31.33
CA LEU A 110 -35.87 14.99 31.42
C LEU A 110 -36.44 15.12 32.84
N GLU A 111 -35.62 14.96 33.87
CA GLU A 111 -36.01 15.19 35.27
C GLU A 111 -36.42 16.64 35.53
N ALA A 112 -35.83 17.60 34.82
CA ALA A 112 -36.13 19.02 34.92
C ALA A 112 -37.40 19.47 34.17
N LEU A 113 -38.08 18.59 33.43
CA LEU A 113 -39.28 18.90 32.66
C LEU A 113 -40.57 18.46 33.39
N ASP A 114 -41.64 19.23 33.19
CA ASP A 114 -43.01 18.84 33.56
C ASP A 114 -43.52 17.72 32.62
N GLU A 115 -44.62 17.05 32.97
CA GLU A 115 -45.26 16.11 32.04
C GLU A 115 -45.93 16.84 30.85
N PRO A 116 -45.86 16.31 29.61
CA PRO A 116 -45.37 14.99 29.22
C PRO A 116 -43.86 14.96 28.90
N ARG A 117 -43.13 13.98 29.45
CA ARG A 117 -41.72 13.75 29.12
C ARG A 117 -41.58 12.88 27.86
N PRO A 118 -40.68 13.22 26.91
CA PRO A 118 -40.45 12.41 25.73
C PRO A 118 -39.78 11.08 26.11
N PRO A 119 -40.27 9.94 25.58
CA PRO A 119 -39.58 8.67 25.74
C PRO A 119 -38.26 8.69 24.94
N LEU A 120 -37.26 7.94 25.41
CA LEU A 120 -35.91 7.95 24.80
C LEU A 120 -35.94 7.52 23.33
N GLU A 121 -36.84 6.60 22.98
CA GLU A 121 -37.08 6.10 21.64
C GLU A 121 -37.48 7.22 20.68
N LEU A 122 -38.26 8.20 21.15
CA LEU A 122 -38.65 9.34 20.34
C LEU A 122 -37.45 10.28 20.09
N ILE A 123 -36.65 10.52 21.12
CA ILE A 123 -35.45 11.37 21.01
C ILE A 123 -34.48 10.75 20.01
N HIS A 124 -34.30 9.43 20.09
CA HIS A 124 -33.49 8.67 19.16
C HIS A 124 -34.03 8.74 17.74
N ALA A 125 -35.34 8.57 17.54
CA ALA A 125 -35.98 8.70 16.23
C ALA A 125 -35.76 10.09 15.61
N VAL A 126 -35.85 11.16 16.40
CA VAL A 126 -35.59 12.54 15.93
C VAL A 126 -34.13 12.73 15.54
N ILE A 127 -33.18 12.21 16.32
CA ILE A 127 -31.73 12.24 15.99
C ILE A 127 -31.48 11.53 14.66
N GLN A 128 -32.00 10.30 14.50
CA GLN A 128 -31.83 9.51 13.28
C GLN A 128 -32.48 10.19 12.07
N HIS A 129 -33.64 10.82 12.25
CA HIS A 129 -34.28 11.57 11.17
C HIS A 129 -33.45 12.79 10.77
N ALA A 130 -32.85 13.51 11.72
CA ALA A 130 -31.98 14.65 11.41
C ALA A 130 -30.76 14.21 10.59
N MET A 131 -30.12 13.10 10.96
CA MET A 131 -28.95 12.54 10.27
C MET A 131 -29.26 12.07 8.85
N THR A 132 -30.46 11.57 8.60
CA THR A 132 -30.87 11.00 7.30
C THR A 132 -31.61 12.00 6.41
N SER A 133 -32.04 13.14 6.96
CA SER A 133 -32.75 14.19 6.22
C SER A 133 -31.81 14.99 5.31
N LYS A 134 -32.29 15.38 4.12
CA LYS A 134 -31.54 16.22 3.18
C LYS A 134 -31.11 17.57 3.75
N ASN A 135 -31.84 18.08 4.74
CA ASN A 135 -31.65 19.40 5.30
C ASN A 135 -30.88 19.35 6.64
N GLY A 136 -30.57 18.15 7.13
CA GLY A 136 -29.88 17.92 8.39
C GLY A 136 -30.67 18.30 9.64
N VAL A 137 -32.01 18.36 9.58
CA VAL A 137 -32.86 18.88 10.67
C VAL A 137 -34.09 18.00 10.86
N ALA A 138 -34.44 17.70 12.11
CA ALA A 138 -35.67 17.02 12.49
C ALA A 138 -36.25 17.57 13.79
N TRP A 139 -37.57 17.48 13.95
CA TRP A 139 -38.23 17.90 15.19
C TRP A 139 -39.51 17.11 15.42
N GLU A 140 -39.87 16.95 16.69
CA GLU A 140 -41.10 16.27 17.09
C GLU A 140 -41.70 16.96 18.33
N ARG A 141 -43.03 16.85 18.50
CA ARG A 141 -43.75 17.52 19.59
C ARG A 141 -44.71 16.59 20.30
N LEU A 142 -44.53 16.46 21.61
CA LEU A 142 -45.51 15.83 22.50
C LEU A 142 -46.49 16.86 23.03
N ARG A 143 -47.79 16.59 22.86
CA ARG A 143 -48.86 17.45 23.36
C ARG A 143 -49.22 17.06 24.79
N GLY A 144 -49.11 18.01 25.72
CA GLY A 144 -49.72 17.94 27.05
C GLY A 144 -50.88 18.92 27.20
N GLU A 145 -51.66 18.77 28.27
CA GLU A 145 -52.83 19.62 28.54
C GLU A 145 -52.45 21.07 28.88
N ALA A 146 -51.34 21.28 29.61
CA ALA A 146 -50.86 22.61 29.99
C ALA A 146 -49.57 23.04 29.26
N VAL A 147 -48.69 22.08 28.93
CA VAL A 147 -47.37 22.30 28.36
C VAL A 147 -47.14 21.31 27.21
N SER A 148 -46.45 21.75 26.14
CA SER A 148 -46.00 20.86 25.06
C SER A 148 -44.48 20.71 25.09
N THR A 149 -43.99 19.49 24.99
CA THR A 149 -42.55 19.18 24.94
C THR A 149 -42.09 19.02 23.51
N HIS A 150 -40.97 19.65 23.17
CA HIS A 150 -40.40 19.69 21.83
C HIS A 150 -39.02 19.04 21.87
N VAL A 151 -38.75 18.18 20.88
CA VAL A 151 -37.43 17.61 20.62
C VAL A 151 -36.98 18.14 19.27
N PHE A 152 -35.77 18.69 19.20
CA PHE A 152 -35.20 19.28 18.00
C PHE A 152 -33.78 18.75 17.80
N ALA A 153 -33.44 18.31 16.59
CA ALA A 153 -32.10 17.82 16.28
C ALA A 153 -31.57 18.44 14.97
N VAL A 154 -30.29 18.79 14.98
CA VAL A 154 -29.58 19.44 13.86
C VAL A 154 -28.21 18.78 13.66
N THR A 155 -27.92 18.36 12.43
CA THR A 155 -26.64 17.79 12.01
C THR A 155 -25.71 18.88 11.49
N HIS A 156 -24.45 18.86 11.92
CA HIS A 156 -23.40 19.82 11.56
C HIS A 156 -22.00 19.18 11.58
N ASP A 157 -20.97 19.94 11.20
CA ASP A 157 -19.60 19.44 10.99
C ASP A 157 -18.98 18.76 12.23
N ALA A 158 -19.33 19.22 13.44
CA ALA A 158 -18.89 18.62 14.70
C ALA A 158 -19.78 17.46 15.26
N GLY A 159 -20.82 17.02 14.53
CA GLY A 159 -21.74 15.96 14.96
C GLY A 159 -23.22 16.35 14.91
N VAL A 160 -24.04 15.83 15.83
CA VAL A 160 -25.49 16.14 15.90
C VAL A 160 -25.81 16.82 17.22
N THR A 161 -26.43 17.99 17.17
CA THR A 161 -26.93 18.67 18.38
C THR A 161 -28.41 18.40 18.55
N VAL A 162 -28.79 17.86 19.71
CA VAL A 162 -30.18 17.60 20.11
C VAL A 162 -30.58 18.49 21.28
N GLY A 163 -31.76 19.08 21.20
CA GLY A 163 -32.35 19.93 22.24
C GLY A 163 -33.72 19.42 22.63
N VAL A 164 -34.02 19.51 23.94
CA VAL A 164 -35.34 19.15 24.48
C VAL A 164 -35.83 20.32 25.32
N GLY A 165 -37.01 20.85 25.03
CA GLY A 165 -37.55 22.01 25.74
C GLY A 165 -39.07 22.05 25.76
N GLN A 166 -39.64 22.93 26.59
CA GLN A 166 -41.07 23.02 26.83
C GLN A 166 -41.62 24.42 26.61
N ALA A 167 -42.87 24.48 26.13
CA ALA A 167 -43.61 25.73 26.01
C ALA A 167 -45.07 25.55 26.47
N ARG A 168 -45.60 26.52 27.20
CA ARG A 168 -47.02 26.58 27.60
C ARG A 168 -47.90 26.88 26.40
N GLY A 169 -48.78 25.95 26.04
CA GLY A 169 -49.81 26.13 25.00
C GLY A 169 -49.32 26.44 23.57
N SER A 170 -48.00 26.49 23.31
CA SER A 170 -47.45 26.83 22.00
C SER A 170 -47.01 25.60 21.21
N LYS A 171 -47.13 25.70 19.88
CA LYS A 171 -46.65 24.72 18.90
C LYS A 171 -45.38 25.18 18.18
N LEU A 172 -44.89 26.37 18.49
CA LEU A 172 -43.81 27.02 17.75
C LEU A 172 -42.49 26.81 18.49
N LEU A 173 -41.49 26.31 17.76
CA LEU A 173 -40.13 26.11 18.28
C LEU A 173 -39.53 27.40 18.83
N GLU A 174 -39.83 28.55 18.22
CA GLU A 174 -39.34 29.86 18.65
C GLU A 174 -39.82 30.30 20.05
N VAL A 175 -40.92 29.71 20.55
CA VAL A 175 -41.38 29.95 21.92
C VAL A 175 -40.55 29.16 22.92
N VAL A 176 -40.00 28.01 22.51
CA VAL A 176 -39.07 27.21 23.31
C VAL A 176 -37.65 27.78 23.19
N TRP A 177 -37.24 28.13 21.96
CA TRP A 177 -35.92 28.59 21.59
C TRP A 177 -36.01 29.86 20.75
N PRO A 178 -35.91 31.06 21.35
CA PRO A 178 -36.07 32.33 20.63
C PRO A 178 -35.13 32.51 19.42
N SER A 179 -33.95 31.88 19.41
CA SER A 179 -33.03 31.90 18.26
C SER A 179 -33.56 31.17 17.01
N LEU A 180 -34.67 30.43 17.12
CA LEU A 180 -35.38 29.79 16.01
C LEU A 180 -36.58 30.61 15.49
N ALA A 181 -36.71 31.89 15.83
CA ALA A 181 -37.75 32.75 15.28
C ALA A 181 -37.63 32.84 13.75
N GLY A 182 -38.68 32.40 13.02
CA GLY A 182 -38.65 32.36 11.55
C GLY A 182 -37.55 31.44 10.97
N TRP A 183 -37.23 30.35 11.67
CA TRP A 183 -36.05 29.55 11.37
C TRP A 183 -35.96 29.03 9.93
N ASN A 184 -34.73 28.93 9.46
CA ASN A 184 -34.28 28.28 8.23
C ASN A 184 -33.08 27.36 8.57
N PRO A 185 -32.50 26.62 7.61
CA PRO A 185 -31.36 25.74 7.89
C PRO A 185 -30.15 26.44 8.53
N GLU A 186 -29.87 27.71 8.20
CA GLU A 186 -28.80 28.49 8.83
C GLU A 186 -29.11 28.87 10.28
N ALA A 187 -30.35 29.26 10.58
CA ALA A 187 -30.78 29.54 11.95
C ALA A 187 -30.71 28.27 12.82
N ALA A 188 -31.08 27.11 12.27
CA ALA A 188 -30.94 25.82 12.95
C ALA A 188 -29.46 25.48 13.22
N ARG A 189 -28.55 25.73 12.28
CA ARG A 189 -27.11 25.54 12.47
C ARG A 189 -26.54 26.49 13.53
N ARG A 190 -26.92 27.77 13.52
CA ARG A 190 -26.52 28.74 14.56
C ARG A 190 -27.00 28.29 15.94
N TRP A 191 -28.28 27.92 16.05
CA TRP A 191 -28.84 27.34 17.27
C TRP A 191 -28.03 26.11 17.73
N ALA A 192 -27.58 25.24 16.82
CA ALA A 192 -26.80 24.06 17.18
C ALA A 192 -25.39 24.39 17.72
N HIS A 193 -24.79 25.52 17.30
CA HIS A 193 -23.47 25.96 17.75
C HIS A 193 -23.51 26.85 19.01
N GLU A 194 -24.69 27.33 19.41
CA GLU A 194 -24.88 28.09 20.65
C GLU A 194 -24.77 27.18 21.88
N ALA A 195 -23.84 27.48 22.79
CA ALA A 195 -23.72 26.76 24.05
C ALA A 195 -24.93 27.09 24.96
N ALA A 196 -25.71 26.07 25.32
CA ALA A 196 -26.86 26.19 26.23
C ALA A 196 -27.14 24.86 26.94
N ASP A 197 -27.67 24.91 28.16
CA ASP A 197 -27.95 23.72 28.98
C ASP A 197 -29.13 22.87 28.48
N ASP A 198 -29.90 23.40 27.53
CA ASP A 198 -31.09 22.77 26.96
C ASP A 198 -30.83 21.91 25.73
N ARG A 199 -29.56 21.83 25.30
CA ARG A 199 -29.12 21.03 24.16
C ARG A 199 -27.76 20.38 24.40
N LEU A 200 -27.49 19.31 23.66
CA LEU A 200 -26.25 18.54 23.74
C LEU A 200 -25.75 18.21 22.33
N THR A 201 -24.48 18.48 22.07
CA THR A 201 -23.78 18.02 20.86
C THR A 201 -23.22 16.62 21.08
N LEU A 202 -23.67 15.70 20.24
CA LEU A 202 -23.21 14.33 20.12
C LEU A 202 -22.11 14.29 19.06
N ALA A 203 -20.87 14.05 19.47
CA ALA A 203 -19.77 13.81 18.54
C ALA A 203 -20.04 12.48 17.82
N LEU A 204 -20.33 12.53 16.52
CA LEU A 204 -20.35 11.32 15.71
C LEU A 204 -18.89 10.87 15.52
N PRO A 205 -18.55 9.57 15.66
CA PRO A 205 -17.34 9.06 15.00
C PRO A 205 -17.43 9.45 13.51
N PRO A 206 -16.31 9.70 12.80
CA PRO A 206 -16.34 10.24 11.45
C PRO A 206 -17.20 9.35 10.53
N ASP A 207 -18.47 9.75 10.37
CA ASP A 207 -19.47 9.07 9.55
C ASP A 207 -19.19 9.28 8.06
N ASP A 208 -18.33 10.24 7.74
CA ASP A 208 -17.82 10.45 6.40
C ASP A 208 -16.72 9.42 6.12
N ALA A 209 -17.05 8.44 5.27
CA ALA A 209 -16.09 7.52 4.66
C ALA A 209 -14.81 8.22 4.16
N ALA A 210 -14.92 9.49 3.75
CA ALA A 210 -13.80 10.33 3.37
C ALA A 210 -12.80 10.55 4.52
N ALA A 211 -13.24 10.86 5.74
CA ALA A 211 -12.36 11.09 6.88
C ALA A 211 -11.66 9.80 7.34
N LEU A 212 -12.37 8.66 7.29
CA LEU A 212 -11.77 7.35 7.57
C LEU A 212 -10.71 6.97 6.51
N LEU A 213 -10.99 7.23 5.24
CA LEU A 213 -10.02 7.04 4.16
C LEU A 213 -8.83 7.99 4.29
N GLU A 214 -9.03 9.25 4.69
CA GLU A 214 -7.92 10.16 4.98
C GLU A 214 -7.06 9.64 6.13
N ALA A 215 -7.64 9.07 7.18
CA ALA A 215 -6.88 8.48 8.28
C ALA A 215 -6.01 7.30 7.81
N VAL A 216 -6.55 6.42 6.95
CA VAL A 216 -5.79 5.34 6.30
C VAL A 216 -4.63 5.90 5.46
N ARG A 217 -4.85 7.00 4.73
CA ARG A 217 -3.83 7.62 3.89
C ARG A 217 -2.75 8.35 4.68
N ALA A 218 -3.12 8.95 5.81
CA ALA A 218 -2.20 9.69 6.68
C ALA A 218 -1.24 8.76 7.44
N SER A 219 -1.69 7.55 7.78
CA SER A 219 -0.89 6.55 8.50
C SER A 219 -0.89 5.22 7.75
N PRO A 220 -0.23 5.15 6.59
CA PRO A 220 -0.43 4.02 5.70
C PRO A 220 0.30 2.75 6.20
N ASP A 221 1.23 2.83 7.16
CA ASP A 221 1.85 1.63 7.77
C ASP A 221 1.09 1.14 9.03
N ASP A 222 0.16 1.94 9.53
CA ASP A 222 -0.68 1.60 10.68
C ASP A 222 -1.94 0.85 10.23
N ASP A 223 -2.17 -0.30 10.85
CA ASP A 223 -3.34 -1.13 10.54
C ASP A 223 -4.58 -0.67 11.32
N GLN A 224 -4.42 0.13 12.37
CA GLN A 224 -5.53 0.59 13.20
C GLN A 224 -6.57 1.42 12.42
N PRO A 225 -6.19 2.42 11.59
CA PRO A 225 -7.16 3.14 10.76
C PRO A 225 -7.89 2.24 9.75
N ARG A 226 -7.21 1.18 9.26
CA ARG A 226 -7.81 0.22 8.33
C ARG A 226 -8.84 -0.65 9.02
N LEU A 227 -8.58 -1.09 10.26
CA LEU A 227 -9.54 -1.85 11.07
C LEU A 227 -10.80 -1.02 11.35
N VAL A 228 -10.65 0.26 11.70
CA VAL A 228 -11.80 1.16 11.91
C VAL A 228 -12.62 1.32 10.63
N PHE A 229 -11.97 1.50 9.48
CA PHE A 229 -12.67 1.58 8.19
C PHE A 229 -13.34 0.25 7.80
N ALA A 230 -12.71 -0.88 8.11
CA ALA A 230 -13.28 -2.20 7.87
C ALA A 230 -14.54 -2.44 8.71
N ASP A 231 -14.54 -2.07 9.99
CA ASP A 231 -15.73 -2.16 10.85
C ASP A 231 -16.86 -1.28 10.33
N TRP A 232 -16.55 -0.05 9.91
CA TRP A 232 -17.53 0.86 9.30
C TRP A 232 -18.18 0.29 8.02
N LEU A 233 -17.40 -0.42 7.20
CA LEU A 233 -17.87 -1.12 5.99
C LEU A 233 -18.73 -2.35 6.32
N LEU A 234 -18.30 -3.15 7.30
CA LEU A 234 -19.00 -4.37 7.72
C LEU A 234 -20.37 -4.07 8.33
N GLU A 235 -20.48 -3.01 9.14
CA GLU A 235 -21.76 -2.53 9.69
C GLU A 235 -22.78 -2.18 8.60
N ARG A 236 -22.30 -1.85 7.40
CA ARG A 236 -23.11 -1.51 6.22
C ARG A 236 -23.28 -2.67 5.23
N GLY A 237 -22.75 -3.85 5.57
CA GLY A 237 -22.80 -5.04 4.73
C GLY A 237 -21.90 -4.96 3.49
N ASP A 238 -20.91 -4.06 3.44
CA ASP A 238 -19.94 -4.01 2.34
C ASP A 238 -18.82 -5.04 2.55
N VAL A 239 -18.70 -5.97 1.60
CA VAL A 239 -17.69 -7.03 1.59
C VAL A 239 -16.24 -6.51 1.55
N HIS A 240 -16.02 -5.24 1.20
CA HIS A 240 -14.71 -4.60 1.29
C HIS A 240 -14.16 -4.61 2.72
N GLY A 241 -15.04 -4.49 3.74
CA GLY A 241 -14.61 -4.59 5.14
C GLY A 241 -14.10 -5.98 5.50
N GLU A 242 -14.72 -7.03 4.95
CA GLU A 242 -14.26 -8.42 5.11
C GLU A 242 -12.89 -8.62 4.43
N LEU A 243 -12.71 -8.07 3.22
CA LEU A 243 -11.43 -8.12 2.50
C LEU A 243 -10.29 -7.49 3.31
N ILE A 244 -10.50 -6.31 3.89
CA ILE A 244 -9.50 -5.62 4.71
C ILE A 244 -9.07 -6.51 5.88
N ARG A 245 -10.03 -7.05 6.65
CA ARG A 245 -9.72 -7.92 7.79
C ARG A 245 -8.92 -9.16 7.41
N LEU A 246 -9.32 -9.84 6.34
CA LEU A 246 -8.63 -11.05 5.88
C LEU A 246 -7.19 -10.74 5.45
N GLN A 247 -6.96 -9.63 4.73
CA GLN A 247 -5.62 -9.27 4.29
C GLN A 247 -4.73 -8.70 5.40
N LEU A 248 -5.31 -8.11 6.45
CA LEU A 248 -4.56 -7.77 7.68
C LEU A 248 -4.13 -9.03 8.42
N GLN A 249 -5.03 -10.01 8.55
CA GLN A 249 -4.68 -11.32 9.13
C GLN A 249 -3.61 -12.04 8.29
N GLU A 250 -3.66 -11.93 6.97
CA GLU A 250 -2.62 -12.47 6.07
C GLU A 250 -1.25 -11.82 6.29
N ALA A 251 -1.21 -10.54 6.66
CA ALA A 251 0.03 -9.82 6.96
C ALA A 251 0.67 -10.28 8.29
N GLU A 252 -0.13 -10.76 9.24
CA GLU A 252 0.35 -11.34 10.51
C GLU A 252 0.85 -12.79 10.35
N GLY A 253 0.36 -13.51 9.34
CA GLY A 253 0.77 -14.88 9.07
C GLY A 253 -0.06 -15.57 7.97
N PRO A 254 0.34 -16.79 7.57
CA PRO A 254 -0.33 -17.51 6.49
C PRO A 254 -1.79 -17.82 6.84
N LEU A 255 -2.71 -17.37 5.97
CA LEU A 255 -4.13 -17.66 6.13
C LEU A 255 -4.46 -19.15 5.95
N PRO A 256 -5.45 -19.68 6.67
CA PRO A 256 -5.99 -21.00 6.37
C PRO A 256 -6.63 -21.04 4.98
N LYS A 257 -6.63 -22.21 4.33
CA LYS A 257 -7.07 -22.35 2.92
C LYS A 257 -8.46 -21.78 2.62
N HIS A 258 -9.41 -21.91 3.54
CA HIS A 258 -10.77 -21.38 3.36
C HIS A 258 -10.79 -19.84 3.34
N ALA A 259 -9.97 -19.19 4.16
CA ALA A 259 -9.83 -17.73 4.17
C ALA A 259 -9.14 -17.23 2.89
N GLN A 260 -8.11 -17.92 2.40
CA GLN A 260 -7.49 -17.63 1.10
C GLN A 260 -8.50 -17.74 -0.05
N GLN A 261 -9.34 -18.79 -0.03
CA GLN A 261 -10.41 -18.97 -1.01
C GLN A 261 -11.46 -17.86 -0.91
N ARG A 262 -11.77 -17.40 0.31
CA ARG A 262 -12.70 -16.29 0.54
C ARG A 262 -12.16 -14.98 -0.03
N VAL A 263 -10.89 -14.64 0.21
CA VAL A 263 -10.23 -13.47 -0.40
C VAL A 263 -10.34 -13.53 -1.92
N LYS A 264 -10.00 -14.68 -2.53
CA LYS A 264 -10.11 -14.87 -3.98
C LYS A 264 -11.55 -14.67 -4.49
N ALA A 265 -12.53 -15.20 -3.77
CA ALA A 265 -13.94 -15.06 -4.14
C ALA A 265 -14.40 -13.59 -4.06
N ILE A 266 -13.99 -12.84 -3.04
CA ILE A 266 -14.30 -11.41 -2.90
C ILE A 266 -13.66 -10.61 -4.04
N LEU A 267 -12.38 -10.85 -4.33
CA LEU A 267 -11.68 -10.12 -5.40
C LEU A 267 -12.26 -10.42 -6.78
N ALA A 268 -12.63 -11.68 -7.05
CA ALA A 268 -13.26 -12.07 -8.30
C ALA A 268 -14.66 -11.45 -8.49
N ALA A 269 -15.43 -11.30 -7.40
CA ALA A 269 -16.80 -10.77 -7.47
C ALA A 269 -16.86 -9.23 -7.41
N ASP A 270 -16.05 -8.62 -6.54
CA ASP A 270 -16.17 -7.21 -6.15
C ASP A 270 -14.88 -6.40 -6.38
N GLY A 271 -13.77 -7.01 -6.79
CA GLY A 271 -12.46 -6.33 -6.90
C GLY A 271 -12.50 -5.06 -7.76
N ALA A 272 -13.17 -5.11 -8.91
CA ALA A 272 -13.33 -3.93 -9.78
C ALA A 272 -14.19 -2.84 -9.14
N ARG A 273 -15.26 -3.20 -8.42
CA ARG A 273 -16.11 -2.25 -7.68
C ARG A 273 -15.31 -1.57 -6.57
N ILE A 274 -14.54 -2.35 -5.82
CA ILE A 274 -13.70 -1.87 -4.72
C ILE A 274 -12.59 -0.96 -5.25
N ALA A 275 -11.94 -1.32 -6.37
CA ALA A 275 -10.92 -0.48 -7.01
C ALA A 275 -11.51 0.81 -7.60
N GLY A 276 -12.78 0.79 -8.01
CA GLY A 276 -13.50 1.95 -8.54
C GLY A 276 -12.79 2.53 -9.77
N ALA A 277 -12.44 3.83 -9.72
CA ALA A 277 -11.75 4.51 -10.82
C ALA A 277 -10.35 3.96 -11.12
N LEU A 278 -9.76 3.19 -10.19
CA LEU A 278 -8.46 2.55 -10.39
C LEU A 278 -8.56 1.22 -11.13
N ALA A 279 -9.75 0.62 -11.24
CA ALA A 279 -9.92 -0.71 -11.85
C ALA A 279 -9.20 -0.93 -13.19
N PRO A 280 -9.08 0.06 -14.10
CA PRO A 280 -8.33 -0.10 -15.35
C PRO A 280 -6.80 -0.21 -15.21
N TYR A 281 -6.22 0.13 -14.05
CA TYR A 281 -4.78 0.29 -13.84
C TYR A 281 -4.20 -0.74 -12.87
N VAL A 282 -4.88 -1.87 -12.72
CA VAL A 282 -4.80 -2.70 -11.54
C VAL A 282 -4.74 -4.16 -11.98
N ASP A 283 -3.60 -4.81 -11.77
CA ASP A 283 -3.38 -6.21 -12.15
C ASP A 283 -3.79 -7.17 -11.03
N GLU A 284 -4.28 -8.37 -11.37
CA GLU A 284 -4.74 -9.32 -10.36
C GLU A 284 -3.61 -10.11 -9.65
N PRO A 285 -3.66 -10.25 -8.30
CA PRO A 285 -4.41 -9.44 -7.33
C PRO A 285 -3.57 -8.23 -6.84
N PRO A 286 -4.13 -7.01 -6.86
CA PRO A 286 -3.44 -5.74 -6.57
C PRO A 286 -3.60 -5.26 -5.12
N PHE A 287 -4.46 -5.93 -4.36
CA PHE A 287 -4.93 -5.46 -3.07
C PHE A 287 -3.94 -5.88 -2.00
N HIS A 288 -3.49 -4.91 -1.21
CA HIS A 288 -2.71 -5.14 -0.01
C HIS A 288 -3.43 -4.50 1.16
N ARG A 289 -3.63 -5.27 2.24
CA ARG A 289 -4.36 -4.83 3.45
C ARG A 289 -5.73 -4.20 3.13
N GLY A 290 -6.38 -4.73 2.10
CA GLY A 290 -7.69 -4.33 1.59
C GLY A 290 -7.71 -3.12 0.67
N PHE A 291 -6.58 -2.52 0.31
CA PHE A 291 -6.54 -1.35 -0.59
C PHE A 291 -5.69 -1.58 -1.83
N VAL A 292 -5.98 -0.85 -2.90
CA VAL A 292 -5.06 -0.75 -4.03
C VAL A 292 -3.89 0.13 -3.59
N GLU A 293 -2.73 -0.49 -3.39
CA GLU A 293 -1.48 0.22 -3.07
C GLU A 293 -0.53 0.33 -4.28
N ARG A 294 -0.79 -0.47 -5.34
CA ARG A 294 0.00 -0.54 -6.57
C ARG A 294 -0.90 -0.30 -7.78
N VAL A 295 -0.46 0.57 -8.68
CA VAL A 295 -1.09 0.79 -9.99
C VAL A 295 -0.08 0.64 -11.12
N ARG A 296 -0.51 0.03 -12.21
CA ARG A 296 0.20 -0.07 -13.49
C ARG A 296 -0.39 0.95 -14.45
N MET A 297 0.40 1.96 -14.81
CA MET A 297 -0.05 3.09 -15.64
C MET A 297 1.05 3.49 -16.63
N THR A 298 0.66 3.83 -17.86
CA THR A 298 1.58 4.46 -18.81
C THR A 298 2.01 5.85 -18.30
N PRO A 299 3.16 6.39 -18.74
CA PRO A 299 3.59 7.76 -18.41
C PRO A 299 2.54 8.83 -18.72
N GLU A 300 1.80 8.70 -19.82
CA GLU A 300 0.73 9.62 -20.22
C GLU A 300 -0.48 9.53 -19.30
N ALA A 301 -0.90 8.31 -18.95
CA ALA A 301 -2.01 8.08 -18.04
C ALA A 301 -1.67 8.63 -16.64
N PHE A 302 -0.44 8.40 -16.17
CA PHE A 302 0.03 8.94 -14.89
C PHE A 302 0.11 10.48 -14.94
N THR A 303 0.59 11.06 -16.04
CA THR A 303 0.63 12.53 -16.21
C THR A 303 -0.78 13.14 -16.12
N ARG A 304 -1.79 12.46 -16.67
CA ARG A 304 -3.19 12.91 -16.66
C ARG A 304 -3.86 12.74 -15.29
N ASP A 305 -3.70 11.57 -14.66
CA ASP A 305 -4.52 11.16 -13.51
C ASP A 305 -3.73 10.91 -12.21
N GLY A 306 -2.42 10.68 -12.30
CA GLY A 306 -1.57 10.20 -11.20
C GLY A 306 -1.62 11.08 -9.97
N ALA A 307 -1.45 12.39 -10.12
CA ALA A 307 -1.53 13.34 -9.01
C ALA A 307 -2.87 13.26 -8.25
N ARG A 308 -3.99 13.16 -8.98
CA ARG A 308 -5.33 13.04 -8.40
C ARG A 308 -5.50 11.69 -7.71
N PHE A 309 -5.03 10.60 -8.29
CA PHE A 309 -5.17 9.26 -7.72
C PHE A 309 -4.33 9.08 -6.47
N PHE A 310 -3.05 9.44 -6.48
CA PHE A 310 -2.18 9.39 -5.29
C PHE A 310 -2.61 10.40 -4.20
N ALA A 311 -3.40 11.42 -4.56
CA ALA A 311 -4.02 12.34 -3.62
C ALA A 311 -5.40 11.88 -3.12
N LYS A 312 -5.99 10.79 -3.61
CA LYS A 312 -7.32 10.31 -3.20
C LYS A 312 -7.30 8.90 -2.62
N TYR A 313 -6.39 8.06 -3.10
CA TYR A 313 -6.27 6.66 -2.72
C TYR A 313 -4.96 6.45 -1.94
N PRO A 314 -4.87 5.40 -1.10
CA PRO A 314 -3.62 5.04 -0.38
C PRO A 314 -2.61 4.36 -1.32
N LEU A 315 -2.38 4.94 -2.50
CA LEU A 315 -1.42 4.45 -3.47
C LEU A 315 0.00 4.75 -3.04
N ARG A 316 0.88 3.75 -3.23
CA ARG A 316 2.30 3.84 -2.89
C ARG A 316 3.19 3.55 -4.09
N THR A 317 2.79 2.57 -4.90
CA THR A 317 3.62 2.03 -5.97
C THR A 317 3.05 2.40 -7.33
N TRP A 318 3.89 3.01 -8.17
CA TRP A 318 3.62 3.15 -9.59
C TRP A 318 4.51 2.20 -10.38
N VAL A 319 3.88 1.26 -11.08
CA VAL A 319 4.52 0.44 -12.10
C VAL A 319 4.33 1.13 -13.45
N VAL A 320 5.43 1.47 -14.10
CA VAL A 320 5.38 2.14 -15.40
C VAL A 320 5.03 1.10 -16.47
N ASP A 321 3.86 1.28 -17.08
CA ASP A 321 3.35 0.41 -18.12
C ASP A 321 3.72 0.94 -19.49
N ASP A 322 4.93 0.61 -19.93
CA ASP A 322 5.41 1.00 -21.25
C ASP A 322 6.37 -0.07 -21.77
N GLU A 323 6.05 -0.68 -22.92
CA GLU A 323 6.90 -1.70 -23.54
C GLU A 323 8.25 -1.12 -23.97
N VAL A 324 8.28 0.18 -24.33
CA VAL A 324 9.48 0.88 -24.77
C VAL A 324 9.55 2.26 -24.11
N LEU A 325 10.34 2.35 -23.04
CA LEU A 325 10.65 3.60 -22.33
C LEU A 325 11.58 4.53 -23.14
N GLY A 326 11.14 4.96 -24.32
CA GLY A 326 11.88 5.89 -25.17
C GLY A 326 11.97 7.30 -24.55
N ALA A 327 12.72 8.19 -25.22
CA ALA A 327 12.99 9.54 -24.72
C ALA A 327 11.72 10.35 -24.38
N ARG A 328 10.61 10.12 -25.10
CA ARG A 328 9.32 10.76 -24.82
C ARG A 328 8.71 10.27 -23.51
N ALA A 329 8.67 8.96 -23.30
CA ALA A 329 8.16 8.33 -22.08
C ALA A 329 8.98 8.78 -20.86
N VAL A 330 10.31 8.73 -20.96
CA VAL A 330 11.23 9.22 -19.91
C VAL A 330 10.98 10.69 -19.57
N LYS A 331 10.76 11.55 -20.59
CA LYS A 331 10.39 12.95 -20.37
C LYS A 331 9.06 13.10 -19.65
N HIS A 332 8.04 12.32 -20.02
CA HIS A 332 6.74 12.33 -19.34
C HIS A 332 6.88 11.90 -17.88
N ILE A 333 7.62 10.83 -17.60
CA ILE A 333 7.91 10.40 -16.22
C ILE A 333 8.58 11.52 -15.44
N ALA A 334 9.67 12.10 -15.97
CA ALA A 334 10.45 13.12 -15.27
C ALA A 334 9.66 14.43 -15.00
N THR A 335 8.60 14.70 -15.75
CA THR A 335 7.80 15.93 -15.64
C THR A 335 6.40 15.71 -15.09
N ALA A 336 6.04 14.47 -14.73
CA ALA A 336 4.70 14.14 -14.29
C ALA A 336 4.34 14.87 -12.98
N PRO A 337 3.13 15.45 -12.88
CA PRO A 337 2.63 15.97 -11.61
C PRO A 337 2.39 14.81 -10.63
N GLY A 338 2.69 15.04 -9.34
CA GLY A 338 2.40 14.07 -8.28
C GLY A 338 3.50 13.05 -7.97
N LEU A 339 4.65 13.08 -8.66
CA LEU A 339 5.80 12.20 -8.36
C LEU A 339 6.27 12.27 -6.90
N GLY A 340 6.12 13.43 -6.26
CA GLY A 340 6.45 13.60 -4.84
C GLY A 340 5.58 12.79 -3.88
N ARG A 341 4.50 12.15 -4.35
CA ARG A 341 3.64 11.23 -3.58
C ARG A 341 3.90 9.76 -3.89
N VAL A 342 4.73 9.46 -4.89
CA VAL A 342 5.05 8.07 -5.27
C VAL A 342 6.13 7.56 -4.31
N TRP A 343 5.80 6.52 -3.55
CA TRP A 343 6.71 5.91 -2.57
C TRP A 343 7.65 4.89 -3.23
N ARG A 344 7.13 4.08 -4.16
CA ARG A 344 7.93 3.16 -5.00
C ARG A 344 7.61 3.36 -6.47
N MET A 345 8.63 3.34 -7.31
CA MET A 345 8.49 3.32 -8.76
C MET A 345 9.18 2.09 -9.33
N GLU A 346 8.50 1.35 -10.20
CA GLU A 346 9.02 0.16 -10.87
C GLU A 346 9.01 0.40 -12.39
N LEU A 347 10.17 0.31 -13.02
CA LEU A 347 10.33 0.44 -14.46
C LEU A 347 10.69 -0.92 -15.06
N THR A 348 10.08 -1.24 -16.20
CA THR A 348 10.43 -2.43 -16.98
C THR A 348 10.74 -2.00 -18.40
N GLN A 349 11.79 -2.58 -18.99
CA GLN A 349 12.06 -2.48 -20.42
C GLN A 349 12.06 -3.89 -21.04
N GLY A 350 11.59 -3.98 -22.28
CA GLY A 350 11.70 -5.19 -23.09
C GLY A 350 13.10 -5.38 -23.70
N ALA A 351 13.17 -6.10 -24.82
CA ALA A 351 14.43 -6.35 -25.52
C ALA A 351 15.11 -5.06 -26.05
N GLU A 352 14.31 -4.06 -26.40
CA GLU A 352 14.82 -2.76 -26.86
C GLU A 352 15.03 -1.81 -25.68
N ARG A 353 16.31 -1.64 -25.29
CA ARG A 353 16.72 -0.86 -24.13
C ARG A 353 16.97 0.59 -24.52
N SER A 354 16.19 1.50 -23.95
CA SER A 354 16.31 2.94 -24.19
C SER A 354 17.04 3.65 -23.02
N PRO A 355 17.76 4.76 -23.27
CA PRO A 355 18.40 5.55 -22.22
C PRO A 355 17.41 6.09 -21.18
N LEU A 356 17.75 5.98 -19.90
CA LEU A 356 16.95 6.42 -18.75
C LEU A 356 17.52 7.66 -18.04
N ALA A 357 18.70 8.15 -18.43
CA ALA A 357 19.34 9.34 -17.86
C ALA A 357 18.42 10.58 -17.80
N GLY A 358 17.46 10.69 -18.73
CA GLY A 358 16.47 11.77 -18.72
C GLY A 358 15.60 11.83 -17.45
N LEU A 359 15.47 10.71 -16.71
CA LEU A 359 14.76 10.66 -15.43
C LEU A 359 15.43 11.55 -14.36
N ALA A 360 16.73 11.81 -14.44
CA ALA A 360 17.44 12.68 -13.50
C ALA A 360 16.95 14.13 -13.49
N ARG A 361 16.17 14.54 -14.51
CA ARG A 361 15.51 15.86 -14.55
C ARG A 361 14.26 15.94 -13.67
N GLY A 362 13.73 14.80 -13.23
CA GLY A 362 12.56 14.72 -12.37
C GLY A 362 12.88 14.92 -10.90
N ARG A 363 11.87 15.33 -10.13
CA ARG A 363 11.96 15.52 -8.67
C ARG A 363 11.11 14.47 -7.96
N PHE A 364 11.77 13.54 -7.29
CA PHE A 364 11.19 12.37 -6.64
C PHE A 364 11.26 12.52 -5.12
N SER A 365 10.67 13.59 -4.58
CA SER A 365 10.81 13.95 -3.16
C SER A 365 10.18 12.97 -2.17
N GLY A 366 9.31 12.07 -2.62
CA GLY A 366 8.68 11.04 -1.79
C GLY A 366 9.10 9.61 -2.13
N LEU A 367 10.05 9.42 -3.05
CA LEU A 367 10.44 8.11 -3.55
C LEU A 367 11.44 7.45 -2.60
N HIS A 368 11.05 6.33 -2.03
CA HIS A 368 11.84 5.52 -1.10
C HIS A 368 12.43 4.28 -1.76
N ALA A 369 11.78 3.77 -2.81
CA ALA A 369 12.26 2.60 -3.54
C ALA A 369 12.16 2.78 -5.05
N LEU A 370 13.20 2.39 -5.77
CA LEU A 370 13.26 2.45 -7.23
C LEU A 370 13.73 1.11 -7.81
N GLY A 371 12.85 0.46 -8.57
CA GLY A 371 13.10 -0.86 -9.16
C GLY A 371 13.23 -0.78 -10.68
N PHE A 372 14.16 -1.55 -11.22
CA PHE A 372 14.40 -1.70 -12.66
C PHE A 372 14.39 -3.18 -13.04
N ARG A 373 13.66 -3.50 -14.11
CA ARG A 373 13.62 -4.84 -14.70
C ARG A 373 13.91 -4.81 -16.18
N GLY A 374 14.90 -5.58 -16.64
CA GLY A 374 15.29 -5.60 -18.06
C GLY A 374 15.87 -4.27 -18.56
N CYS A 375 16.17 -3.31 -17.67
CA CYS A 375 16.69 -2.01 -18.05
C CYS A 375 18.22 -2.03 -18.16
N GLY A 376 18.80 -0.99 -18.75
CA GLY A 376 20.25 -0.77 -18.79
C GLY A 376 20.76 -0.60 -20.22
N HIS A 377 20.81 0.66 -20.66
CA HIS A 377 21.25 1.00 -22.01
C HIS A 377 22.77 1.04 -22.15
N SER A 378 23.47 1.75 -21.25
CA SER A 378 24.93 1.81 -21.15
C SER A 378 25.36 2.16 -19.72
N GLY A 379 26.66 2.04 -19.41
CA GLY A 379 27.21 2.48 -18.13
C GLY A 379 27.08 4.00 -17.92
N GLU A 380 27.32 4.79 -18.95
CA GLU A 380 27.21 6.26 -18.92
C GLU A 380 25.77 6.71 -18.66
N ASP A 381 24.79 6.00 -19.21
CA ASP A 381 23.37 6.27 -18.96
C ASP A 381 23.02 6.04 -17.48
N TRP A 382 23.52 4.94 -16.88
CA TRP A 382 23.36 4.70 -15.44
C TRP A 382 24.06 5.75 -14.58
N PHE A 383 25.28 6.12 -14.93
CA PHE A 383 26.02 7.15 -14.20
C PHE A 383 25.31 8.50 -14.26
N GLU A 384 24.89 8.93 -15.45
CA GLU A 384 24.19 10.19 -15.66
C GLU A 384 22.86 10.23 -14.90
N LEU A 385 22.13 9.11 -14.87
CA LEU A 385 20.92 8.99 -14.06
C LEU A 385 21.23 9.16 -12.57
N PHE A 386 22.04 8.27 -12.01
CA PHE A 386 22.17 8.17 -10.56
C PHE A 386 23.02 9.28 -9.95
N SER A 387 23.99 9.85 -10.67
CA SER A 387 24.79 10.98 -10.16
C SER A 387 23.97 12.26 -9.97
N LYS A 388 22.83 12.40 -10.68
CA LYS A 388 22.01 13.62 -10.73
C LYS A 388 20.59 13.44 -10.19
N LEU A 389 20.14 12.21 -9.95
CA LEU A 389 18.80 11.89 -9.47
C LEU A 389 18.43 12.70 -8.21
N ASP A 390 17.29 13.40 -8.26
CA ASP A 390 16.72 14.13 -7.12
C ASP A 390 15.70 13.27 -6.38
N ALA A 391 16.19 12.40 -5.51
CA ALA A 391 15.40 11.48 -4.68
C ALA A 391 15.98 11.39 -3.24
N PRO A 392 15.80 12.43 -2.41
CA PRO A 392 16.45 12.51 -1.09
C PRO A 392 15.97 11.45 -0.09
N GLU A 393 14.76 10.94 -0.31
CA GLU A 393 14.13 9.90 0.52
C GLU A 393 14.45 8.48 0.04
N LEU A 394 15.28 8.32 -1.00
CA LEU A 394 15.55 7.02 -1.59
C LEU A 394 16.37 6.15 -0.64
N GLU A 395 15.80 5.02 -0.25
CA GLU A 395 16.38 4.05 0.68
C GLU A 395 16.82 2.77 -0.04
N HIS A 396 16.13 2.39 -1.12
CA HIS A 396 16.31 1.12 -1.81
C HIS A 396 16.34 1.29 -3.33
N VAL A 397 17.36 0.71 -3.96
CA VAL A 397 17.39 0.48 -5.41
C VAL A 397 17.53 -1.01 -5.72
N ASP A 398 16.77 -1.49 -6.69
CA ASP A 398 16.78 -2.88 -7.15
C ASP A 398 16.89 -2.94 -8.68
N PHE A 399 17.77 -3.81 -9.17
CA PHE A 399 18.07 -4.01 -10.60
C PHE A 399 17.78 -5.44 -11.04
N ALA A 400 16.64 -5.99 -10.62
CA ALA A 400 16.24 -7.36 -10.91
C ALA A 400 16.23 -7.69 -12.42
N ALA A 401 17.08 -8.63 -12.84
CA ALA A 401 17.20 -9.04 -14.24
C ALA A 401 17.45 -7.85 -15.20
N SER A 402 18.21 -6.86 -14.74
CA SER A 402 18.64 -5.72 -15.53
C SER A 402 20.09 -5.89 -15.99
N TYR A 403 20.56 -5.02 -16.88
CA TYR A 403 21.94 -5.02 -17.35
C TYR A 403 22.75 -4.03 -16.53
N SER A 404 23.69 -4.56 -15.74
CA SER A 404 24.45 -3.76 -14.79
C SER A 404 25.75 -3.25 -15.39
N HIS A 405 26.30 -2.21 -14.76
CA HIS A 405 27.63 -1.69 -15.04
C HIS A 405 28.13 -1.02 -13.76
N PRO A 406 29.42 -1.14 -13.40
CA PRO A 406 29.97 -0.43 -12.22
C PRO A 406 29.79 1.10 -12.19
N LEU A 407 29.50 1.75 -13.31
CA LEU A 407 29.18 3.18 -13.39
C LEU A 407 27.84 3.52 -12.71
N LEU A 408 26.92 2.55 -12.62
CA LEU A 408 25.70 2.63 -11.81
C LEU A 408 26.05 2.84 -10.34
N LEU A 409 26.91 1.99 -9.79
CA LEU A 409 27.34 2.06 -8.39
C LEU A 409 28.10 3.36 -8.13
N LEU A 410 28.96 3.78 -9.06
CA LEU A 410 29.69 5.05 -8.95
C LEU A 410 28.72 6.25 -8.92
N GLY A 411 27.68 6.25 -9.75
CA GLY A 411 26.64 7.29 -9.75
C GLY A 411 25.89 7.36 -8.42
N LEU A 412 25.44 6.21 -7.91
CA LEU A 412 24.80 6.11 -6.59
C LEU A 412 25.72 6.60 -5.47
N ALA A 413 26.99 6.21 -5.53
CA ALA A 413 27.99 6.53 -4.53
C ALA A 413 28.37 8.02 -4.51
N THR A 414 28.30 8.71 -5.64
CA THR A 414 28.76 10.11 -5.80
C THR A 414 27.63 11.13 -5.68
N ASN A 415 26.36 10.72 -5.75
CA ASN A 415 25.23 11.65 -5.66
C ASN A 415 24.97 12.17 -4.23
N PRO A 416 25.24 13.45 -3.91
CA PRO A 416 25.13 13.97 -2.55
C PRO A 416 23.70 13.98 -1.99
N LYS A 417 22.65 13.82 -2.84
CA LYS A 417 21.25 13.82 -2.40
C LYS A 417 20.80 12.48 -1.82
N LEU A 418 21.43 11.36 -2.19
CA LEU A 418 20.99 10.00 -1.80
C LEU A 418 21.47 9.62 -0.38
N THR A 419 21.25 10.48 0.60
CA THR A 419 21.81 10.32 1.96
C THR A 419 21.17 9.17 2.75
N LYS A 420 19.96 8.75 2.38
CA LYS A 420 19.20 7.66 3.01
C LYS A 420 19.38 6.30 2.34
N LEU A 421 20.15 6.22 1.25
CA LEU A 421 20.34 4.99 0.49
C LEU A 421 20.97 3.92 1.39
N SER A 422 20.16 2.92 1.73
CA SER A 422 20.51 1.89 2.71
C SER A 422 20.62 0.50 2.10
N ARG A 423 20.04 0.29 0.91
CA ARG A 423 20.01 -0.99 0.21
C ARG A 423 20.22 -0.84 -1.29
N ILE A 424 21.17 -1.60 -1.82
CA ILE A 424 21.42 -1.75 -3.25
C ILE A 424 21.34 -3.24 -3.56
N ASP A 425 20.37 -3.60 -4.41
CA ASP A 425 20.20 -4.96 -4.91
C ASP A 425 20.50 -4.98 -6.42
N ASP A 426 21.67 -5.50 -6.79
CA ASP A 426 22.06 -5.68 -8.17
C ASP A 426 22.05 -7.18 -8.53
N TRP A 427 20.95 -7.61 -9.13
CA TRP A 427 20.75 -8.97 -9.64
C TRP A 427 20.80 -8.96 -11.17
N ALA A 428 21.94 -8.54 -11.71
CA ALA A 428 22.10 -8.38 -13.15
C ALA A 428 21.92 -9.68 -13.93
N LEU A 429 21.32 -9.55 -15.11
CA LEU A 429 21.22 -10.60 -16.12
C LEU A 429 22.53 -10.73 -16.90
N GLU A 430 23.16 -9.60 -17.22
CA GLU A 430 24.44 -9.53 -17.94
C GLU A 430 25.13 -8.17 -17.68
N ASP A 431 26.46 -8.15 -17.73
CA ASP A 431 27.26 -6.94 -17.59
C ASP A 431 27.30 -6.13 -18.91
N LEU A 432 27.10 -4.82 -18.81
CA LEU A 432 27.34 -3.88 -19.90
C LEU A 432 28.85 -3.60 -19.99
N GLY A 433 29.51 -4.15 -21.00
CA GLY A 433 30.92 -3.86 -21.31
C GLY A 433 31.93 -4.85 -20.70
N HIS A 434 33.16 -4.82 -21.22
CA HIS A 434 34.19 -5.84 -20.92
C HIS A 434 35.35 -5.36 -20.03
N GLU A 435 35.42 -4.07 -19.64
CA GLU A 435 36.57 -3.50 -18.90
C GLU A 435 36.14 -2.63 -17.72
N ALA A 436 35.46 -3.22 -16.73
CA ALA A 436 34.84 -2.46 -15.65
C ALA A 436 35.53 -2.57 -14.28
N ARG A 437 36.71 -3.21 -14.20
CA ARG A 437 37.46 -3.45 -12.94
C ARG A 437 37.83 -2.15 -12.22
N ASP A 438 38.54 -1.24 -12.88
CA ASP A 438 38.98 0.02 -12.27
C ASP A 438 37.80 0.91 -11.89
N THR A 439 36.76 0.90 -12.72
CA THR A 439 35.49 1.60 -12.48
C THR A 439 34.79 1.04 -11.23
N PHE A 440 34.76 -0.28 -11.08
CA PHE A 440 34.21 -0.93 -9.88
C PHE A 440 35.03 -0.59 -8.64
N ALA A 441 36.36 -0.66 -8.71
CA ALA A 441 37.22 -0.26 -7.60
C ALA A 441 37.00 1.21 -7.21
N ALA A 442 36.79 2.10 -8.18
CA ALA A 442 36.41 3.49 -7.93
C ALA A 442 35.03 3.61 -7.26
N ALA A 443 34.04 2.84 -7.72
CA ALA A 443 32.70 2.80 -7.13
C ALA A 443 32.74 2.30 -5.68
N ALA A 444 33.47 1.23 -5.40
CA ALA A 444 33.64 0.67 -4.06
C ALA A 444 34.29 1.67 -3.10
N ARG A 445 35.35 2.37 -3.54
CA ARG A 445 35.95 3.47 -2.76
C ARG A 445 34.96 4.61 -2.49
N ALA A 446 34.18 5.00 -3.50
CA ALA A 446 33.20 6.06 -3.35
C ALA A 446 32.05 5.66 -2.41
N LEU A 447 31.57 4.42 -2.49
CA LEU A 447 30.56 3.87 -1.57
C LEU A 447 31.09 3.90 -0.14
N ALA A 448 32.30 3.38 0.06
CA ALA A 448 32.99 3.35 1.35
C ALA A 448 33.24 4.75 1.93
N ALA A 449 33.34 5.80 1.11
CA ALA A 449 33.57 7.16 1.58
C ALA A 449 32.28 7.95 1.84
N ASN A 450 31.22 7.70 1.08
CA ASN A 450 30.08 8.62 0.97
C ASN A 450 28.73 8.04 1.42
N ARG A 451 28.62 6.73 1.73
CA ARG A 451 27.33 6.06 2.02
C ARG A 451 27.25 5.46 3.43
N PRO A 452 27.26 6.26 4.50
CA PRO A 452 27.20 5.73 5.87
C PRO A 452 25.86 5.04 6.20
N ALA A 453 24.79 5.33 5.45
CA ALA A 453 23.49 4.68 5.62
C ALA A 453 23.40 3.29 4.98
N LEU A 454 24.36 2.92 4.11
CA LEU A 454 24.34 1.65 3.38
C LEU A 454 24.53 0.46 4.33
N LYS A 455 23.57 -0.46 4.31
CA LYS A 455 23.51 -1.65 5.18
C LYS A 455 23.43 -2.95 4.39
N THR A 456 22.78 -2.91 3.22
CA THR A 456 22.64 -4.06 2.34
C THR A 456 23.25 -3.77 0.99
N LEU A 457 24.19 -4.62 0.59
CA LEU A 457 24.78 -4.60 -0.73
C LEU A 457 24.72 -6.01 -1.31
N ILE A 458 23.96 -6.16 -2.39
CA ILE A 458 23.87 -7.38 -3.16
C ILE A 458 24.37 -7.10 -4.57
N LEU A 459 25.31 -7.92 -5.04
CA LEU A 459 25.96 -7.76 -6.33
C LEU A 459 25.95 -9.08 -7.12
N SER A 460 25.58 -9.00 -8.38
CA SER A 460 25.58 -10.11 -9.33
C SER A 460 26.99 -10.47 -9.79
N ARG A 461 27.10 -11.53 -10.60
CA ARG A 461 28.38 -11.99 -11.12
C ARG A 461 28.98 -10.94 -12.04
N SER A 462 30.17 -10.46 -11.68
CA SER A 462 31.01 -9.67 -12.58
C SER A 462 32.47 -10.09 -12.46
N GLY A 463 33.18 -10.08 -13.58
CA GLY A 463 34.65 -10.25 -13.62
C GLY A 463 35.41 -9.10 -12.95
N ALA A 464 34.73 -8.01 -12.60
CA ALA A 464 35.31 -6.86 -11.90
C ALA A 464 35.43 -7.06 -10.37
N HIS A 465 34.83 -8.12 -9.82
CA HIS A 465 34.75 -8.35 -8.37
C HIS A 465 35.96 -9.15 -7.87
N ASP A 466 37.04 -8.47 -7.50
CA ASP A 466 38.23 -9.09 -6.90
C ASP A 466 38.59 -8.53 -5.53
N ASP A 467 39.60 -9.14 -4.91
CA ASP A 467 40.06 -8.81 -3.56
C ASP A 467 40.44 -7.32 -3.40
N GLU A 468 41.10 -6.73 -4.39
CA GLU A 468 41.58 -5.35 -4.34
C GLU A 468 40.42 -4.37 -4.48
N ALA A 469 39.50 -4.65 -5.40
CA ALA A 469 38.39 -3.78 -5.71
C ALA A 469 37.35 -3.74 -4.57
N LEU A 470 37.16 -4.84 -3.83
CA LEU A 470 36.24 -4.93 -2.71
C LEU A 470 36.84 -4.49 -1.36
N HIS A 471 38.16 -4.52 -1.22
CA HIS A 471 38.85 -4.12 0.02
C HIS A 471 38.37 -2.79 0.64
N PRO A 472 38.12 -1.70 -0.12
CA PRO A 472 37.68 -0.43 0.44
C PRO A 472 36.39 -0.51 1.26
N LEU A 473 35.45 -1.38 0.91
CA LEU A 473 34.16 -1.50 1.61
C LEU A 473 34.32 -2.02 3.04
N PHE A 474 35.34 -2.85 3.28
CA PHE A 474 35.60 -3.50 4.56
C PHE A 474 36.76 -2.88 5.34
N ALA A 475 37.49 -1.94 4.74
CA ALA A 475 38.60 -1.26 5.39
C ALA A 475 38.14 -0.47 6.63
N PRO A 476 38.99 -0.31 7.67
CA PRO A 476 38.66 0.49 8.86
C PRO A 476 38.27 1.95 8.55
N SER A 477 38.75 2.50 7.44
CA SER A 477 38.44 3.85 6.97
C SER A 477 37.08 3.97 6.26
N SER A 478 36.43 2.86 5.92
CA SER A 478 35.10 2.86 5.32
C SER A 478 34.10 3.49 6.27
N CYS A 479 33.20 4.35 5.81
CA CYS A 479 32.06 4.85 6.57
C CYS A 479 30.89 3.86 6.62
N VAL A 480 30.91 2.84 5.77
CA VAL A 480 29.86 1.82 5.64
C VAL A 480 30.01 0.74 6.72
N GLU A 481 28.90 0.33 7.33
CA GLU A 481 28.83 -0.88 8.15
C GLU A 481 27.75 -1.82 7.58
N LEU A 482 28.15 -2.76 6.74
CA LEU A 482 27.21 -3.69 6.11
C LEU A 482 26.62 -4.66 7.16
N GLU A 483 25.30 -4.81 7.09
CA GLU A 483 24.54 -5.85 7.78
C GLU A 483 24.31 -7.06 6.87
N VAL A 484 24.19 -6.86 5.56
CA VAL A 484 24.02 -7.92 4.57
C VAL A 484 24.96 -7.66 3.39
N PHE A 485 25.76 -8.67 3.07
CA PHE A 485 26.59 -8.68 1.87
C PHE A 485 26.36 -9.98 1.11
N ASP A 486 25.81 -9.88 -0.11
CA ASP A 486 25.70 -11.00 -1.04
C ASP A 486 26.46 -10.66 -2.33
N LEU A 487 27.30 -11.57 -2.75
CA LEU A 487 28.12 -11.43 -3.93
C LEU A 487 28.17 -12.76 -4.67
N ASP A 488 27.86 -12.75 -5.95
CA ASP A 488 28.35 -13.78 -6.87
C ASP A 488 29.76 -13.34 -7.34
N GLY A 489 30.79 -13.96 -6.76
CA GLY A 489 32.12 -13.39 -6.61
C GLY A 489 33.24 -14.26 -7.15
N ALA A 490 33.23 -14.52 -8.46
CA ALA A 490 34.23 -15.33 -9.15
C ALA A 490 35.70 -14.92 -8.90
N GLY A 491 35.99 -13.63 -8.67
CA GLY A 491 37.36 -13.13 -8.52
C GLY A 491 37.90 -13.10 -7.09
N LEU A 492 37.12 -13.50 -6.08
CA LEU A 492 37.58 -13.46 -4.68
C LEU A 492 38.48 -14.64 -4.33
N SER A 493 39.59 -14.35 -3.65
CA SER A 493 40.54 -15.36 -3.18
C SER A 493 40.69 -15.36 -1.67
N ASP A 494 41.47 -16.30 -1.13
CA ASP A 494 41.81 -16.36 0.29
C ASP A 494 42.36 -15.05 0.86
N ALA A 495 42.87 -14.14 0.00
CA ALA A 495 43.33 -12.82 0.42
C ALA A 495 42.22 -12.00 1.07
N SER A 496 40.98 -12.06 0.55
CA SER A 496 39.82 -11.38 1.14
C SER A 496 39.49 -11.92 2.53
N LEU A 497 39.42 -13.24 2.70
CA LEU A 497 39.16 -13.86 4.01
C LEU A 497 40.23 -13.43 5.04
N ARG A 498 41.50 -13.44 4.65
CA ARG A 498 42.61 -13.00 5.53
C ARG A 498 42.57 -11.50 5.82
N ALA A 499 42.16 -10.67 4.86
CA ALA A 499 42.04 -9.22 5.06
C ALA A 499 40.90 -8.93 6.07
N TRP A 500 39.76 -9.60 5.90
CA TRP A 500 38.62 -9.50 6.80
C TRP A 500 38.95 -9.91 8.24
N GLN A 501 39.71 -10.99 8.43
CA GLN A 501 40.20 -11.40 9.76
C GLN A 501 41.11 -10.37 10.44
N ARG A 502 41.97 -9.68 9.67
CA ARG A 502 43.01 -8.80 10.20
C ARG A 502 42.50 -7.42 10.67
N GLY A 503 41.21 -7.14 10.52
CA GLY A 503 40.61 -5.88 10.98
C GLY A 503 39.51 -5.34 10.07
N GLY A 504 38.81 -6.18 9.31
CA GLY A 504 37.68 -5.75 8.49
C GLY A 504 36.49 -5.27 9.34
N ARG A 505 35.74 -4.27 8.86
CA ARG A 505 34.49 -3.81 9.49
C ARG A 505 33.34 -4.80 9.30
N LEU A 506 33.43 -5.98 9.92
CA LEU A 506 32.41 -7.03 9.87
C LEU A 506 31.49 -7.07 11.10
N GLY A 507 31.71 -6.21 12.11
CA GLY A 507 31.02 -6.29 13.40
C GLY A 507 29.49 -6.13 13.38
N ARG A 508 28.93 -5.57 12.29
CA ARG A 508 27.48 -5.45 12.07
C ARG A 508 26.90 -6.53 11.15
N LEU A 509 27.76 -7.32 10.51
CA LEU A 509 27.34 -8.25 9.47
C LEU A 509 26.49 -9.36 10.08
N LYS A 510 25.26 -9.47 9.58
CA LYS A 510 24.27 -10.50 9.93
C LYS A 510 24.20 -11.60 8.89
N SER A 511 24.41 -11.27 7.62
CA SER A 511 24.42 -12.23 6.53
C SER A 511 25.61 -11.99 5.60
N LEU A 512 26.37 -13.06 5.34
CA LEU A 512 27.46 -13.10 4.36
C LEU A 512 27.19 -14.23 3.38
N SER A 513 26.95 -13.89 2.12
CA SER A 513 26.80 -14.83 1.02
C SER A 513 27.84 -14.53 -0.05
N ILE A 514 28.77 -15.45 -0.28
CA ILE A 514 29.72 -15.37 -1.38
C ILE A 514 29.57 -16.62 -2.23
N ARG A 515 29.07 -16.46 -3.45
CA ARG A 515 28.95 -17.55 -4.43
C ARG A 515 30.15 -17.55 -5.38
N ASP A 516 30.51 -18.73 -5.86
CA ASP A 516 31.53 -18.95 -6.89
C ASP A 516 32.92 -18.36 -6.61
N ALA A 517 33.33 -18.20 -5.35
CA ALA A 517 34.68 -17.70 -5.03
C ALA A 517 35.78 -18.74 -5.27
N HIS A 518 37.03 -18.28 -5.35
CA HIS A 518 38.23 -19.12 -5.42
C HIS A 518 38.81 -19.47 -4.04
N PHE A 519 37.96 -19.55 -3.01
CA PHE A 519 38.40 -19.87 -1.65
C PHE A 519 38.86 -21.32 -1.52
N THR A 520 40.00 -21.51 -0.87
CA THR A 520 40.47 -22.82 -0.44
C THR A 520 39.74 -23.27 0.82
N PRO A 521 39.47 -24.57 1.01
CA PRO A 521 38.85 -25.07 2.24
C PRO A 521 39.63 -24.70 3.50
N GLN A 522 40.97 -24.65 3.41
CA GLN A 522 41.85 -24.27 4.52
C GLN A 522 41.66 -22.81 4.91
N ALA A 523 41.51 -21.90 3.95
CA ALA A 523 41.27 -20.50 4.24
C ALA A 523 39.87 -20.27 4.84
N VAL A 524 38.85 -20.99 4.37
CA VAL A 524 37.50 -20.95 4.96
C VAL A 524 37.51 -21.50 6.39
N ALA A 525 38.15 -22.65 6.62
CA ALA A 525 38.28 -23.23 7.96
C ALA A 525 39.04 -22.28 8.90
N ALA A 526 40.14 -21.67 8.44
CA ALA A 526 40.89 -20.67 9.20
C ALA A 526 40.04 -19.42 9.50
N PHE A 527 39.24 -18.95 8.53
CA PHE A 527 38.28 -17.85 8.71
C PHE A 527 37.30 -18.14 9.85
N ILE A 528 36.69 -19.32 9.84
CA ILE A 528 35.75 -19.75 10.88
C ILE A 528 36.44 -19.93 12.23
N ALA A 529 37.61 -20.58 12.25
CA ALA A 529 38.37 -20.86 13.47
C ALA A 529 38.88 -19.59 14.16
N ALA A 530 39.14 -18.51 13.43
CA ALA A 530 39.51 -17.21 13.99
C ALA A 530 38.35 -16.50 14.72
N GLY A 531 37.13 -17.03 14.61
CA GLY A 531 35.91 -16.44 15.15
C GLY A 531 35.14 -15.69 14.06
N VAL A 532 33.91 -16.15 13.80
CA VAL A 532 32.99 -15.46 12.89
C VAL A 532 32.58 -14.09 13.46
N PRO A 533 32.15 -13.14 12.61
CA PRO A 533 31.67 -11.86 13.07
C PRO A 533 30.57 -11.99 14.14
N PRO A 534 30.56 -11.13 15.17
CA PRO A 534 29.77 -11.34 16.39
C PRO A 534 28.25 -11.22 16.23
N LYS A 535 27.78 -10.79 15.06
CA LYS A 535 26.35 -10.70 14.72
C LYS A 535 25.96 -11.59 13.55
N LEU A 536 26.90 -12.42 13.05
CA LEU A 536 26.66 -13.21 11.84
C LEU A 536 25.69 -14.35 12.15
N GLU A 537 24.51 -14.28 11.56
CA GLU A 537 23.42 -15.26 11.70
C GLU A 537 23.35 -16.21 10.51
N ALA A 538 23.79 -15.78 9.32
CA ALA A 538 23.81 -16.57 8.10
C ALA A 538 25.16 -16.50 7.38
N LEU A 539 25.69 -17.66 6.99
CA LEU A 539 26.91 -17.80 6.20
C LEU A 539 26.68 -18.74 5.01
N SER A 540 26.86 -18.22 3.80
CA SER A 540 26.88 -19.01 2.57
C SER A 540 28.21 -18.77 1.85
N LEU A 541 28.96 -19.85 1.62
CA LEU A 541 30.22 -19.80 0.87
C LEU A 541 30.22 -20.95 -0.13
N THR A 542 30.13 -20.64 -1.42
CA THR A 542 30.25 -21.63 -2.50
C THR A 542 31.48 -21.34 -3.37
N THR A 543 32.02 -22.39 -3.99
CA THR A 543 33.23 -22.35 -4.81
C THR A 543 32.90 -22.56 -6.28
N HIS A 544 33.62 -21.88 -7.16
CA HIS A 544 33.52 -22.10 -8.61
C HIS A 544 34.04 -23.48 -9.04
N ASP A 545 34.98 -24.05 -8.27
CA ASP A 545 35.60 -25.33 -8.56
C ASP A 545 35.29 -26.32 -7.44
N GLU A 546 34.25 -27.13 -7.63
CA GLU A 546 33.87 -28.19 -6.69
C GLU A 546 35.00 -29.21 -6.46
N LEU A 547 35.95 -29.36 -7.40
CA LEU A 547 37.07 -30.28 -7.25
C LEU A 547 38.10 -29.77 -6.24
N ARG A 548 38.17 -28.45 -5.99
CA ARG A 548 39.01 -27.87 -4.93
C ARG A 548 38.49 -28.20 -3.54
N TRP A 549 37.18 -28.41 -3.41
CA TRP A 549 36.55 -28.76 -2.14
C TRP A 549 36.44 -30.28 -2.03
N ASN A 550 37.60 -30.92 -1.88
CA ASN A 550 37.66 -32.36 -1.62
C ASN A 550 37.12 -32.69 -0.22
N SER A 551 36.81 -33.97 0.02
CA SER A 551 36.18 -34.41 1.27
C SER A 551 36.97 -34.02 2.52
N ASP A 552 38.30 -34.04 2.46
CA ASP A 552 39.16 -33.66 3.58
C ASP A 552 39.11 -32.16 3.88
N GLY A 553 39.10 -31.33 2.83
CA GLY A 553 38.92 -29.89 2.96
C GLY A 553 37.57 -29.52 3.57
N ILE A 554 36.49 -30.15 3.13
CA ILE A 554 35.15 -29.92 3.73
C ILE A 554 35.12 -30.40 5.19
N GLY A 555 35.81 -31.51 5.50
CA GLY A 555 36.01 -31.98 6.87
C GLY A 555 36.59 -30.91 7.79
N LEU A 556 37.65 -30.22 7.34
CA LEU A 556 38.26 -29.11 8.09
C LEU A 556 37.28 -27.97 8.38
N ILE A 557 36.43 -27.62 7.41
CA ILE A 557 35.41 -26.58 7.58
C ILE A 557 34.39 -27.01 8.66
N TYR A 558 33.93 -28.26 8.60
CA TYR A 558 32.96 -28.79 9.56
C TYR A 558 33.53 -28.89 10.97
N GLU A 559 34.80 -29.28 11.10
CA GLU A 559 35.50 -29.28 12.39
C GLU A 559 35.60 -27.87 12.96
N ALA A 560 35.97 -26.88 12.13
CA ALA A 560 36.02 -25.48 12.55
C ALA A 560 34.63 -24.96 13.01
N LEU A 561 33.56 -25.30 12.29
CA LEU A 561 32.18 -24.95 12.67
C LEU A 561 31.75 -25.59 13.99
N LEU A 562 32.08 -26.87 14.19
CA LEU A 562 31.76 -27.59 15.42
C LEU A 562 32.57 -27.08 16.62
N ALA A 563 33.75 -26.51 16.39
CA ALA A 563 34.60 -25.90 17.40
C ALA A 563 34.12 -24.51 17.85
N LEU A 564 33.20 -23.86 17.11
CA LEU A 564 32.65 -22.57 17.51
C LEU A 564 31.94 -22.67 18.87
N PRO A 565 31.96 -21.62 19.72
CA PRO A 565 31.20 -21.59 20.97
C PRO A 565 29.70 -21.77 20.75
N SER A 566 28.99 -22.43 21.67
CA SER A 566 27.52 -22.59 21.57
C SER A 566 26.76 -21.27 21.62
N THR A 567 27.39 -20.20 22.13
CA THR A 567 26.85 -18.83 22.16
C THR A 567 26.99 -18.08 20.84
N THR A 568 27.56 -18.69 19.80
CA THR A 568 27.72 -18.06 18.47
C THR A 568 26.34 -17.85 17.82
N PRO A 569 26.02 -16.66 17.28
CA PRO A 569 24.69 -16.36 16.72
C PRO A 569 24.41 -17.04 15.37
N LEU A 570 25.40 -17.71 14.78
CA LEU A 570 25.30 -18.36 13.48
C LEU A 570 24.25 -19.49 13.52
N LYS A 571 23.23 -19.38 12.68
CA LYS A 571 22.12 -20.34 12.57
C LYS A 571 22.03 -20.98 11.21
N HIS A 572 22.12 -20.17 10.15
CA HIS A 572 21.93 -20.63 8.77
C HIS A 572 23.28 -20.84 8.09
N LEU A 573 23.43 -21.98 7.46
CA LEU A 573 24.64 -22.36 6.76
C LEU A 573 24.31 -22.90 5.37
N SER A 574 25.02 -22.44 4.36
CA SER A 574 24.98 -23.03 3.02
C SER A 574 26.40 -23.28 2.54
N LEU A 575 26.76 -24.55 2.46
CA LEU A 575 28.06 -25.04 2.02
C LEU A 575 27.84 -26.25 1.09
N PRO A 576 28.71 -26.48 0.09
CA PRO A 576 28.65 -27.64 -0.77
C PRO A 576 28.54 -28.96 0.02
N PRO A 577 27.63 -29.89 -0.34
CA PRO A 577 27.49 -31.17 0.34
C PRO A 577 28.67 -32.10 0.07
N VAL A 578 29.02 -32.94 1.06
CA VAL A 578 30.12 -33.91 0.91
C VAL A 578 29.68 -35.09 0.04
N ARG A 579 30.49 -35.47 -0.95
CA ARG A 579 30.15 -36.56 -1.88
C ARG A 579 30.44 -37.99 -1.38
N ARG A 580 31.14 -38.20 -0.24
CA ARG A 580 31.30 -39.51 0.50
C ARG A 580 32.19 -39.39 1.75
N GLY A 581 31.90 -40.14 2.82
CA GLY A 581 32.82 -40.44 3.95
C GLY A 581 32.68 -39.60 5.22
N TYR A 582 31.85 -38.55 5.21
CA TYR A 582 31.72 -37.58 6.32
C TYR A 582 30.29 -37.46 6.87
N ASP A 583 29.44 -38.47 6.65
CA ASP A 583 28.02 -38.48 7.05
C ASP A 583 27.84 -38.14 8.54
N ARG A 584 28.77 -38.58 9.40
CA ARG A 584 28.75 -38.28 10.84
C ARG A 584 29.07 -36.82 11.16
N LEU A 585 30.03 -36.19 10.48
CA LEU A 585 30.32 -34.77 10.70
C LEU A 585 29.17 -33.91 10.17
N TRP A 586 28.68 -34.24 8.97
CA TRP A 586 27.51 -33.59 8.40
C TRP A 586 26.30 -33.65 9.34
N GLN A 587 25.95 -34.83 9.85
CA GLN A 587 24.85 -34.97 10.82
C GLN A 587 25.02 -34.09 12.06
N ARG A 588 26.24 -33.99 12.61
CA ARG A 588 26.53 -33.13 13.77
C ARG A 588 26.39 -31.65 13.43
N VAL A 589 26.83 -31.24 12.25
CA VAL A 589 26.66 -29.86 11.76
C VAL A 589 25.18 -29.56 11.55
N SER A 590 24.41 -30.44 10.88
CA SER A 590 22.97 -30.27 10.64
C SER A 590 22.11 -30.36 11.91
N GLN A 591 22.60 -30.98 12.98
CA GLN A 591 21.95 -30.92 14.30
C GLN A 591 22.14 -29.57 15.00
N ARG A 592 23.21 -28.85 14.65
CA ARG A 592 23.58 -27.58 15.28
C ARG A 592 23.15 -26.36 14.46
N PHE A 593 23.15 -26.46 13.14
CA PHE A 593 22.85 -25.38 12.21
C PHE A 593 21.73 -25.79 11.25
N GLU A 594 20.94 -24.81 10.81
CA GLU A 594 20.01 -24.98 9.69
C GLU A 594 20.80 -24.94 8.39
N VAL A 595 20.99 -26.12 7.79
CA VAL A 595 21.81 -26.25 6.59
C VAL A 595 20.93 -26.38 5.35
N THR A 596 21.14 -25.49 4.38
CA THR A 596 20.55 -25.59 3.03
C THR A 596 21.61 -26.07 2.06
N ALA A 597 21.29 -27.14 1.33
CA ALA A 597 22.13 -27.75 0.30
C ALA A 597 22.25 -26.87 -0.94
#